data_AF-A0AAN9IML7-F1
#
_entry.id   AF-A0AAN9IML7-F1
#
_cell.length_a   1.000
_cell.length_b   1.000
_cell.length_c   1.000
_cell.angle_alpha   90.00
_cell.angle_beta   90.00
_cell.angle_gamma   90.00
#
_symmetry.space_group_name_H-M   'P 1'
#
loop_
_entity.id
_entity.type
_entity.pdbx_description
1 polymer ?
#
loop_
_entity_poly.entity_id
_entity_poly.type
_entity_poly.pdbx_seq_one_letter_code
_entity_poly.pdbx_strand_id
1 'polypeptide(L)'
;MNLLSGPNHVSVEDDYLKLYPKKTLFDLGEEKEEGVFVVFATIAHVSHDDNWWYPACKCHKSVTADNGMYYCSACRKHVFSVVPRCLPFFFKF
;
A
#
# COMPACT_ATOMS: atom_id res chain seq x y z
N MET A 1 -20.11 24.97 24.63
CA MET A 1 -18.70 25.39 24.48
C MET A 1 -18.36 25.29 23.01
N ASN A 2 -18.35 26.42 22.31
CA ASN A 2 -17.99 26.48 20.90
C ASN A 2 -16.46 26.40 20.81
N LEU A 3 -15.93 25.32 20.23
CA LEU A 3 -14.53 25.28 19.83
C LEU A 3 -14.44 25.96 18.47
N LEU A 4 -13.74 27.09 18.48
CA LEU A 4 -13.43 27.93 17.33
C LEU A 4 -12.69 27.09 16.29
N SER A 5 -13.33 26.82 15.16
CA SER A 5 -12.67 26.41 13.93
C SER A 5 -11.90 27.62 13.39
N GLY A 6 -10.59 27.64 13.63
CA GLY A 6 -9.68 28.56 12.95
C GLY A 6 -9.68 28.31 11.43
N PRO A 7 -9.43 29.33 10.60
CA PRO A 7 -9.41 29.16 9.16
C PRO A 7 -8.15 28.35 8.78
N ASN A 8 -8.35 27.26 8.04
CA ASN A 8 -7.32 26.42 7.39
C ASN A 8 -6.64 25.33 8.23
N HIS A 9 -7.40 24.51 8.97
CA HIS A 9 -6.98 23.12 9.14
C HIS A 9 -7.64 22.26 8.06
N VAL A 10 -7.22 22.44 6.81
CA VAL A 10 -7.51 21.47 5.76
C VAL A 10 -6.67 20.24 6.12
N SER A 11 -7.32 19.15 6.55
CA SER A 11 -6.56 17.94 6.84
C SER A 11 -5.99 17.41 5.53
N VAL A 12 -4.83 16.76 5.59
CA VAL A 12 -4.20 16.12 4.41
C VAL A 12 -5.19 15.18 3.71
N GLU A 13 -6.10 14.56 4.47
CA GLU A 13 -7.17 13.70 3.98
C GLU A 13 -8.15 14.45 3.05
N ASP A 14 -8.54 15.67 3.41
CA ASP A 14 -9.43 16.51 2.60
C ASP A 14 -8.80 16.87 1.24
N ASP A 15 -7.48 16.98 1.16
CA ASP A 15 -6.79 17.25 -0.09
C ASP A 15 -6.81 16.02 -1.00
N TYR A 16 -6.57 14.82 -0.48
CA TYR A 16 -6.68 13.58 -1.26
C TYR A 16 -8.10 13.35 -1.79
N LEU A 17 -9.13 13.64 -1.00
CA LEU A 17 -10.53 13.54 -1.42
C LEU A 17 -10.92 14.51 -2.54
N LYS A 18 -10.13 15.58 -2.75
CA LYS A 18 -10.32 16.58 -3.81
C LYS A 18 -9.48 16.28 -5.05
N LEU A 19 -8.36 15.57 -4.90
CA LEU A 19 -7.42 15.29 -5.99
C LEU A 19 -7.92 14.22 -6.97
N TYR A 20 -8.73 13.27 -6.51
CA TYR A 20 -9.15 12.14 -7.33
C TYR A 20 -10.68 11.96 -7.34
N PRO A 21 -11.26 11.51 -8.46
CA PRO A 21 -12.68 11.21 -8.54
C PRO A 21 -13.08 10.10 -7.56
N LYS A 22 -14.30 10.21 -7.02
CA LYS A 22 -14.87 9.21 -6.10
C LYS A 22 -15.65 8.18 -6.90
N LYS A 23 -15.48 6.90 -6.58
CA LYS A 23 -16.22 5.78 -7.19
C LYS A 23 -16.74 4.81 -6.13
N THR A 24 -17.84 4.15 -6.46
CA THR A 24 -18.33 3.00 -5.70
C THR A 24 -17.58 1.73 -6.12
N LEU A 25 -17.69 0.68 -5.30
CA LEU A 25 -17.16 -0.63 -5.68
C LEU A 25 -17.82 -1.20 -6.94
N PHE A 26 -19.09 -0.87 -7.17
CA PHE A 26 -19.83 -1.29 -8.36
C PHE A 26 -19.25 -0.64 -9.63
N ASP A 27 -18.98 0.67 -9.58
CA ASP A 27 -18.41 1.40 -10.73
C ASP A 27 -17.04 0.82 -11.15
N LEU A 28 -16.22 0.41 -10.17
CA LEU A 28 -14.92 -0.22 -10.42
C LEU A 28 -14.99 -1.62 -11.04
N GLY A 29 -16.09 -2.35 -10.82
CA GLY A 29 -16.29 -3.69 -11.38
C GLY A 29 -16.75 -3.68 -12.84
N GLU A 30 -17.50 -2.64 -13.23
CA GLU A 30 -18.14 -2.55 -14.55
C GLU A 30 -17.31 -1.73 -15.55
N GLU A 31 -16.61 -0.69 -15.09
CA GLU A 31 -15.90 0.25 -15.96
C GLU A 31 -14.43 -0.15 -16.19
N LYS A 32 -13.98 -0.06 -17.45
CA LYS A 32 -12.58 -0.28 -17.85
C LYS A 32 -11.76 1.01 -17.86
N GLU A 33 -12.07 1.94 -16.96
CA GLU A 33 -11.34 3.20 -16.87
C GLU A 33 -10.04 3.00 -16.09
N GLU A 34 -8.90 3.33 -16.72
CA GLU A 34 -7.62 3.39 -16.02
C GLU A 34 -7.48 4.74 -15.31
N GLY A 35 -7.20 4.73 -14.00
CA GLY A 35 -7.06 5.95 -13.22
C GLY A 35 -6.82 5.70 -11.74
N VAL A 36 -6.68 6.79 -10.99
CA VAL A 36 -6.63 6.77 -9.52
C VAL A 36 -7.95 7.32 -9.01
N PHE A 37 -8.60 6.55 -8.14
CA PHE A 37 -9.94 6.84 -7.61
C PHE A 37 -9.93 6.78 -6.08
N VAL A 38 -10.81 7.55 -5.46
CA VAL A 38 -11.14 7.42 -4.04
C VAL A 38 -12.34 6.51 -3.89
N VAL A 39 -12.23 5.53 -3.00
CA VAL A 39 -13.33 4.63 -2.63
C VAL A 39 -13.53 4.70 -1.13
N PHE A 40 -14.80 4.81 -0.72
CA PHE A 40 -15.19 4.56 0.66
C PHE A 40 -15.69 3.12 0.77
N ALA A 41 -14.97 2.26 1.48
CA ALA A 41 -15.29 0.85 1.62
C ALA A 41 -14.95 0.31 3.01
N THR A 42 -15.61 -0.78 3.38
CA THR A 42 -15.31 -1.53 4.61
C THR A 42 -14.45 -2.74 4.25
N ILE A 43 -13.35 -2.95 4.98
CA ILE A 43 -12.54 -4.16 4.84
C ILE A 43 -13.35 -5.34 5.39
N ALA A 44 -13.79 -6.23 4.51
CA ALA A 44 -14.58 -7.40 4.91
C ALA A 44 -13.70 -8.56 5.42
N HIS A 45 -12.52 -8.76 4.81
CA HIS A 45 -11.60 -9.83 5.15
C HIS A 45 -10.17 -9.43 4.77
N VAL A 46 -9.19 -9.84 5.58
CA VAL A 46 -7.77 -9.75 5.26
C VAL A 46 -7.27 -11.18 5.12
N SER A 47 -6.86 -11.57 3.91
CA SER A 47 -6.27 -12.91 3.73
C SER A 47 -4.92 -12.97 4.41
N HIS A 48 -4.73 -14.03 5.19
CA HIS A 48 -3.47 -14.35 5.86
C HIS A 48 -2.58 -15.27 5.04
N ASP A 49 -2.86 -15.46 3.74
CA ASP A 49 -1.98 -16.24 2.85
C ASP A 49 -0.52 -15.79 3.04
N ASP A 50 0.41 -16.75 3.10
CA ASP A 50 1.82 -16.57 3.53
C ASP A 50 2.65 -15.59 2.66
N ASN A 51 2.04 -14.99 1.64
CA ASN A 51 2.65 -14.11 0.66
C ASN A 51 2.33 -12.62 0.85
N TRP A 52 1.73 -12.19 1.97
CA TRP A 52 1.41 -10.77 2.21
C TRP A 52 2.65 -9.85 2.37
N TRP A 53 3.85 -10.42 2.46
CA TRP A 53 5.11 -9.67 2.49
C TRP A 53 6.27 -10.46 1.84
N TYR A 54 7.36 -9.77 1.55
CA TYR A 54 8.63 -10.36 1.12
C TYR A 54 9.82 -9.70 1.83
N PRO A 55 10.93 -10.44 2.06
CA PRO A 55 12.14 -9.86 2.61
C PRO A 55 12.83 -8.98 1.56
N ALA A 56 13.25 -7.78 1.96
CA ALA A 56 14.01 -6.87 1.12
C ALA A 56 15.32 -6.44 1.79
N CYS A 57 16.30 -6.07 0.97
CA CYS A 57 17.51 -5.42 1.44
C CYS A 57 17.20 -3.98 1.90
N LYS A 58 18.12 -3.34 2.62
CA LYS A 58 18.02 -1.90 2.95
C LYS A 58 17.92 -0.99 1.71
N CYS A 59 18.34 -1.47 0.54
CA CYS A 59 18.12 -0.78 -0.75
C CYS A 59 16.69 -0.96 -1.31
N HIS A 60 15.80 -1.62 -0.57
CA HIS A 60 14.40 -1.87 -0.89
C HIS A 60 14.13 -2.79 -2.08
N LYS A 61 15.16 -3.49 -2.58
CA LYS A 61 15.01 -4.58 -3.55
C LYS A 61 14.83 -5.91 -2.82
N SER A 62 14.04 -6.80 -3.41
CA SER A 62 13.85 -8.17 -2.91
C SER A 62 15.19 -8.90 -2.80
N VAL A 63 15.24 -9.86 -1.89
CA VAL A 63 16.41 -10.72 -1.69
C VAL A 63 16.02 -12.19 -1.82
N THR A 64 17.00 -13.02 -2.14
CA THR A 64 16.84 -14.47 -2.25
C THR A 64 17.54 -15.14 -1.07
N ALA A 65 16.91 -16.17 -0.48
CA ALA A 65 17.57 -16.97 0.55
C ALA A 65 18.79 -17.70 -0.05
N ASP A 66 19.93 -17.62 0.63
CA ASP A 66 21.18 -18.25 0.22
C ASP A 66 21.98 -18.69 1.46
N ASN A 67 22.07 -19.99 1.68
CA ASN A 67 22.87 -20.63 2.74
C ASN A 67 22.70 -20.01 4.14
N GLY A 68 21.46 -19.79 4.58
CA GLY A 68 21.16 -19.21 5.90
C GLY A 68 21.32 -17.69 5.98
N MET A 69 21.64 -17.04 4.86
CA MET A 69 21.64 -15.58 4.67
C MET A 69 20.69 -15.21 3.54
N TYR A 70 20.70 -13.94 3.16
CA TYR A 70 20.00 -13.43 1.99
C TYR A 70 20.97 -12.78 1.01
N TYR A 71 20.87 -13.08 -0.27
CA TYR A 71 21.61 -12.39 -1.32
C TYR A 71 20.78 -11.28 -1.94
N CYS A 72 21.36 -10.07 -2.00
CA CYS A 72 20.77 -8.95 -2.73
C CYS A 72 21.49 -8.78 -4.06
N SER A 73 20.78 -9.04 -5.16
CA SER A 73 21.31 -8.88 -6.53
C SER A 73 21.65 -7.43 -6.86
N ALA A 74 20.85 -6.48 -6.40
CA ALA A 74 21.07 -5.06 -6.64
C ALA A 74 22.34 -4.52 -5.94
N CYS A 75 22.56 -4.94 -4.68
CA CYS A 75 23.76 -4.55 -3.92
C CYS A 75 24.96 -5.47 -4.17
N ARG A 76 24.75 -6.60 -4.86
CA ARG A 76 25.73 -7.69 -5.09
C ARG A 76 26.42 -8.18 -3.81
N LYS A 77 25.66 -8.40 -2.75
CA LYS A 77 26.20 -8.87 -1.45
C LYS A 77 25.21 -9.70 -0.65
N HIS A 78 25.74 -10.55 0.22
CA HIS A 78 24.98 -11.21 1.27
C HIS A 78 24.64 -10.25 2.41
N VAL A 79 23.44 -10.40 2.97
CA VAL A 79 22.92 -9.66 4.10
C VAL A 79 22.26 -10.62 5.08
N PHE A 80 22.43 -10.35 6.37
CA PHE A 80 21.75 -11.08 7.44
C PHE A 80 20.44 -10.41 7.87
N SER A 81 20.41 -9.08 7.78
CA SER A 81 19.24 -8.30 8.14
C SER A 81 18.47 -7.90 6.88
N VAL A 82 17.18 -8.20 6.90
CA VAL A 82 16.20 -7.83 5.89
C VAL A 82 15.15 -6.91 6.49
N VAL A 83 14.52 -6.11 5.65
CA VAL A 83 13.33 -5.33 6.00
C VAL A 83 12.11 -5.98 5.34
N PRO A 84 11.03 -6.27 6.09
CA PRO A 84 9.81 -6.79 5.48
C PRO A 84 9.17 -5.71 4.59
N ARG A 85 8.66 -6.11 3.43
CA ARG A 85 7.88 -5.24 2.53
C ARG A 85 6.55 -5.91 2.22
N CYS A 86 5.45 -5.22 2.50
CA CYS A 86 4.13 -5.73 2.18
C CYS A 86 3.93 -5.75 0.66
N LEU A 87 3.34 -6.82 0.13
CA LEU A 87 2.83 -6.80 -1.24
C LEU A 87 1.58 -5.91 -1.31
N PRO A 88 1.28 -5.31 -2.47
CA PRO A 88 0.00 -4.66 -2.66
C PRO A 88 -1.10 -5.70 -2.38
N PHE A 89 -1.96 -5.41 -1.41
CA PHE A 89 -3.18 -6.19 -1.26
C PHE A 89 -3.98 -5.94 -2.53
N PHE A 90 -4.07 -6.95 -3.39
CA PHE A 90 -5.07 -6.95 -4.44
C PHE A 90 -6.42 -7.06 -3.73
N PHE A 91 -7.04 -5.90 -3.49
CA PHE A 91 -8.46 -5.85 -3.16
C PHE A 91 -9.19 -6.40 -4.38
N LYS A 92 -9.64 -7.65 -4.27
CA LYS A 92 -10.58 -8.21 -5.22
C LYS A 92 -11.95 -7.67 -4.82
N PHE A 93 -12.38 -6.64 -5.53
CA PHE A 93 -13.73 -6.11 -5.44
C PHE A 93 -14.70 -7.01 -6.21
#